data_AF-A0A1E5IR33-F1
#
_entry.id   AF-A0A1E5IR33-F1
#
_cell.length_a   1.000
_cell.length_b   1.000
_cell.length_c   1.000
_cell.angle_alpha   90.00
_cell.angle_beta   90.00
_cell.angle_gamma   90.00
#
_symmetry.space_group_name_H-M   'P 1'
#
loop_
_entity.id
_entity.type
_entity.pdbx_description
1 polymer ?
#
loop_
_entity_poly.entity_id
_entity_poly.type
_entity_poly.pdbx_seq_one_letter_code
_entity_poly.pdbx_strand_id
1 'polypeptide(L)'
;MSLSHQQKVYIPKDVRSNQYITAEIKVTDALLAHYPDYKTCYKTLSREIFNLADQEDVRNIHVITNDKLPVVRFHTEAYCFPTAEQIIFFYNPEYHEAQTLHSQDDYRARKIRIVFLATGDEIRSNSASFHTKVQDFVAKLVPQLPETELTIKIRDHQHLSYDLFAKAKGNKETYGYKLRAIGRRYKARNCPIPEDHGSICYVTVKLPLSRTLKQAILPEHTTDFTPLYQKLEDAFVQAASAKQLKRIAMVANGLTPLVRNSKYDQVEGTDEVQMLGFDPNLEEQQFVSHWDGKHLVEMVSFTIVAGKKDCKDAGFGRFMNQVEDALKGFTSALAFDKTRESLIVRFHQHISYHSHNNTNN
;
A
#
# COMPACT_ATOMS: atom_id res chain seq x y z
N MET A 1 19.58 13.05 23.94
CA MET A 1 19.58 11.98 22.91
C MET A 1 20.41 12.45 21.72
N SER A 2 21.36 11.65 21.24
CA SER A 2 22.21 12.04 20.10
C SER A 2 21.39 12.17 18.80
N LEU A 3 21.76 13.11 17.92
CA LEU A 3 21.11 13.36 16.62
C LEU A 3 20.93 12.09 15.76
N SER A 4 21.84 11.12 15.91
CA SER A 4 21.81 9.80 15.26
C SER A 4 20.57 8.97 15.61
N HIS A 5 20.11 9.00 16.86
CA HIS A 5 18.95 8.22 17.30
C HIS A 5 17.62 8.74 16.76
N GLN A 6 17.51 10.03 16.44
CA GLN A 6 16.30 10.60 15.85
C GLN A 6 16.10 10.20 14.37
N GLN A 7 17.15 9.72 13.71
CA GLN A 7 17.15 9.41 12.27
C GLN A 7 16.82 7.95 11.95
N LYS A 8 17.03 7.06 12.92
CA LYS A 8 16.70 5.64 12.81
C LYS A 8 15.38 5.34 13.52
N VAL A 9 14.67 4.35 13.01
CA VAL A 9 13.50 3.76 13.66
C VAL A 9 13.85 2.32 13.93
N TYR A 10 13.69 1.89 15.18
CA TYR A 10 13.97 0.53 15.58
C TYR A 10 12.68 -0.27 15.52
N ILE A 11 12.54 -1.08 14.48
CA ILE A 11 11.38 -1.96 14.29
C ILE A 11 11.80 -3.42 14.51
N PRO A 12 10.86 -4.32 14.83
CA PRO A 12 11.13 -5.74 15.00
C PRO A 12 11.85 -6.34 13.79
N LYS A 13 12.75 -7.30 14.03
CA LYS A 13 13.52 -7.94 12.96
C LYS A 13 12.68 -8.83 12.04
N ASP A 14 11.54 -9.31 12.52
CA ASP A 14 10.55 -10.07 11.75
C ASP A 14 9.63 -9.18 10.90
N VAL A 15 9.96 -7.88 10.75
CA VAL A 15 9.28 -6.98 9.84
C VAL A 15 9.21 -7.58 8.44
N ARG A 16 8.01 -7.55 7.87
CA ARG A 16 7.74 -8.07 6.53
C ARG A 16 7.84 -6.92 5.53
N SER A 17 8.79 -7.02 4.61
CA SER A 17 8.95 -6.08 3.52
C SER A 17 8.26 -6.62 2.27
N ASN A 18 7.44 -5.79 1.64
CA ASN A 18 6.85 -6.10 0.36
C ASN A 18 7.04 -4.94 -0.60
N GLN A 19 7.19 -5.27 -1.88
CA GLN A 19 7.09 -4.35 -2.99
C GLN A 19 6.23 -4.99 -4.06
N TYR A 20 5.36 -4.18 -4.66
CA TYR A 20 4.74 -4.54 -5.92
C TYR A 20 4.65 -3.31 -6.81
N ILE A 21 4.75 -3.54 -8.11
CA ILE A 21 4.67 -2.49 -9.13
C ILE A 21 3.50 -2.83 -10.05
N THR A 22 2.73 -1.83 -10.45
CA THR A 22 1.72 -1.99 -11.49
C THR A 22 2.09 -1.18 -12.72
N ALA A 23 2.05 -1.79 -13.90
CA ALA A 23 2.02 -1.09 -15.17
C ALA A 23 0.58 -1.14 -15.72
N GLU A 24 -0.05 0.01 -15.86
CA GLU A 24 -1.44 0.14 -16.31
C GLU A 24 -1.48 0.65 -17.75
N ILE A 25 -1.94 -0.19 -18.69
CA ILE A 25 -2.19 0.16 -20.09
C ILE A 25 -3.67 0.53 -20.22
N LYS A 26 -3.97 1.74 -20.73
CA LYS A 26 -5.36 2.14 -20.99
C LYS A 26 -5.92 1.31 -22.15
N VAL A 27 -7.11 0.73 -21.96
CA VAL A 27 -7.81 0.03 -23.05
C VAL A 27 -8.50 1.07 -23.93
N THR A 28 -8.23 1.03 -25.23
CA THR A 28 -8.80 1.90 -26.26
C THR A 28 -9.51 1.08 -27.32
N ASP A 29 -10.42 1.70 -28.07
CA ASP A 29 -11.09 1.02 -29.18
C ASP A 29 -10.11 0.60 -30.28
N ALA A 30 -9.04 1.39 -30.50
CA ALA A 30 -7.95 1.03 -31.41
C ALA A 30 -7.27 -0.28 -30.99
N LEU A 31 -6.87 -0.40 -29.71
CA LEU A 31 -6.27 -1.63 -29.19
C LEU A 31 -7.22 -2.83 -29.33
N LEU A 32 -8.51 -2.64 -29.05
CA LEU A 32 -9.51 -3.70 -29.12
C LEU A 32 -9.81 -4.14 -30.56
N ALA A 33 -9.70 -3.24 -31.55
CA ALA A 33 -9.99 -3.53 -32.95
C ALA A 33 -9.03 -4.55 -33.59
N HIS A 34 -7.86 -4.80 -32.99
CA HIS A 34 -6.92 -5.84 -33.43
C HIS A 34 -7.38 -7.26 -33.08
N TYR A 35 -8.45 -7.41 -32.31
CA TYR A 35 -8.91 -8.68 -31.79
C TYR A 35 -10.41 -8.88 -32.05
N PRO A 36 -10.88 -10.13 -32.23
CA PRO A 36 -12.28 -10.41 -32.51
C PRO A 36 -13.21 -10.13 -31.31
N ASP A 37 -12.69 -10.28 -30.09
CA ASP A 37 -13.43 -10.11 -28.84
C ASP A 37 -12.48 -9.80 -27.67
N TYR A 38 -13.04 -9.36 -26.54
CA TYR A 38 -12.26 -8.97 -25.35
C TYR A 38 -11.48 -10.15 -24.75
N LYS A 39 -12.06 -11.35 -24.74
CA LYS A 39 -11.44 -12.55 -24.17
C LYS A 39 -10.19 -12.94 -24.97
N THR A 40 -10.28 -12.90 -26.30
CA THR A 40 -9.17 -13.16 -27.21
C THR A 40 -8.09 -12.10 -27.10
N CYS A 41 -8.47 -10.82 -26.99
CA CYS A 41 -7.54 -9.71 -26.71
C CYS A 41 -6.73 -9.97 -25.42
N TYR A 42 -7.41 -10.15 -24.29
CA TYR A 42 -6.73 -10.29 -22.99
C TYR A 42 -5.90 -11.56 -22.90
N LYS A 43 -6.38 -12.68 -23.45
CA LYS A 43 -5.59 -13.92 -23.48
C LYS A 43 -4.33 -13.77 -24.32
N THR A 44 -4.43 -13.17 -25.51
CA THR A 44 -3.29 -12.99 -26.41
C THR A 44 -2.24 -12.08 -25.78
N LEU A 45 -2.66 -10.91 -25.30
CA LEU A 45 -1.77 -9.96 -24.62
C LEU A 45 -1.15 -10.56 -23.36
N SER A 46 -1.92 -11.30 -22.56
CA SER A 46 -1.37 -11.96 -21.35
C SER A 46 -0.28 -12.98 -21.69
N ARG A 47 -0.43 -13.72 -22.79
CA ARG A 47 0.57 -14.69 -23.24
C ARG A 47 1.84 -13.99 -23.70
N GLU A 48 1.75 -12.89 -24.43
CA GLU A 48 2.91 -12.07 -24.80
C GLU A 48 3.63 -11.54 -23.56
N ILE A 49 2.88 -11.03 -22.58
CA ILE A 49 3.40 -10.56 -21.30
C ILE A 49 4.12 -11.69 -20.54
N PHE A 50 3.54 -12.89 -20.45
CA PHE A 50 4.15 -14.01 -19.75
C PHE A 50 5.38 -14.56 -20.48
N ASN A 51 5.36 -14.63 -21.81
CA ASN A 51 6.52 -15.02 -22.60
C ASN A 51 7.69 -14.04 -22.38
N LEU A 52 7.42 -12.73 -22.36
CA LEU A 52 8.45 -11.74 -22.03
C LEU A 52 8.90 -11.87 -20.57
N ALA A 53 8.00 -12.23 -19.64
CA ALA A 53 8.35 -12.43 -18.25
C ALA A 53 9.34 -13.59 -18.07
N ASP A 54 9.16 -14.68 -18.82
CA ASP A 54 10.11 -15.79 -18.85
C ASP A 54 11.48 -15.37 -19.39
N GLN A 55 11.49 -14.60 -20.49
CA GLN A 55 12.73 -14.09 -21.10
C GLN A 55 13.51 -13.15 -20.17
N GLU A 56 12.80 -12.37 -19.36
CA GLU A 56 13.38 -11.39 -18.44
C GLU A 56 13.53 -11.93 -16.99
N ASP A 57 13.23 -13.21 -16.72
CA ASP A 57 13.24 -13.82 -15.38
C ASP A 57 12.37 -13.05 -14.36
N VAL A 58 11.18 -12.60 -14.79
CA VAL A 58 10.16 -11.98 -13.93
C VAL A 58 9.23 -13.06 -13.40
N ARG A 59 9.48 -13.49 -12.16
CA ARG A 59 8.92 -14.75 -11.63
C ARG A 59 7.53 -14.65 -11.02
N ASN A 60 7.11 -13.47 -10.63
CA ASN A 60 5.79 -13.28 -10.03
C ASN A 60 5.07 -12.11 -10.69
N ILE A 61 4.21 -12.46 -11.64
CA ILE A 61 3.51 -11.53 -12.52
C ILE A 61 2.05 -11.95 -12.66
N HIS A 62 1.14 -10.98 -12.53
CA HIS A 62 -0.28 -11.17 -12.76
C HIS A 62 -0.79 -10.16 -13.77
N VAL A 63 -1.72 -10.56 -14.62
CA VAL A 63 -2.41 -9.67 -15.55
C VAL A 63 -3.86 -9.57 -15.11
N ILE A 64 -4.38 -8.36 -14.89
CA ILE A 64 -5.75 -8.10 -14.46
C ILE A 64 -6.47 -7.33 -15.57
N THR A 65 -7.56 -7.91 -16.07
CA THR A 65 -8.39 -7.37 -17.16
C THR A 65 -9.88 -7.29 -16.78
N ASN A 66 -10.17 -7.14 -15.49
CA ASN A 66 -11.52 -6.95 -14.94
C ASN A 66 -11.60 -5.72 -14.03
N ASP A 67 -10.66 -4.77 -14.19
CA ASP A 67 -10.51 -3.54 -13.41
C ASP A 67 -10.30 -3.66 -11.90
N LYS A 68 -10.40 -4.87 -11.31
CA LYS A 68 -10.24 -5.10 -9.87
C LYS A 68 -8.90 -4.60 -9.35
N LEU A 69 -8.92 -3.99 -8.17
CA LEU A 69 -7.74 -3.40 -7.54
C LEU A 69 -6.86 -4.48 -6.89
N PRO A 70 -5.55 -4.56 -7.22
CA PRO A 70 -4.65 -5.46 -6.53
C PRO A 70 -4.34 -4.94 -5.12
N VAL A 71 -4.50 -5.81 -4.12
CA VAL A 71 -4.12 -5.57 -2.72
C VAL A 71 -3.13 -6.63 -2.29
N VAL A 72 -1.91 -6.22 -1.98
CA VAL A 72 -0.81 -7.15 -1.71
C VAL A 72 -0.49 -7.19 -0.22
N ARG A 73 -0.38 -8.41 0.32
CA ARG A 73 -0.08 -8.71 1.72
C ARG A 73 0.96 -9.83 1.82
N PHE A 74 1.82 -9.74 2.83
CA PHE A 74 2.69 -10.85 3.19
C PHE A 74 1.85 -12.00 3.77
N HIS A 75 2.18 -13.22 3.39
CA HIS A 75 1.69 -14.44 4.03
C HIS A 75 2.66 -15.60 3.77
N THR A 76 2.71 -16.59 4.66
CA THR A 76 3.56 -17.78 4.49
C THR A 76 3.06 -18.74 3.43
N GLU A 77 1.75 -18.74 3.19
CA GLU A 77 1.06 -19.51 2.14
C GLU A 77 0.59 -18.58 1.01
N ALA A 78 0.60 -19.09 -0.22
CA ALA A 78 0.17 -18.35 -1.40
C ALA A 78 -1.36 -18.43 -1.54
N TYR A 79 -2.04 -17.30 -1.42
CA TYR A 79 -3.47 -17.19 -1.70
C TYR A 79 -3.79 -16.02 -2.61
N CYS A 80 -4.83 -16.18 -3.40
CA CYS A 80 -5.39 -15.12 -4.24
C CYS A 80 -6.91 -15.11 -4.07
N PHE A 81 -7.43 -14.10 -3.38
CA PHE A 81 -8.86 -13.97 -3.10
C PHE A 81 -9.46 -12.81 -3.88
N PRO A 82 -10.28 -13.08 -4.92
CA PRO A 82 -11.05 -12.04 -5.59
C PRO A 82 -12.29 -11.67 -4.77
N THR A 83 -12.58 -10.38 -4.69
CA THR A 83 -13.86 -9.83 -4.24
C THR A 83 -14.60 -9.21 -5.43
N ALA A 84 -15.65 -8.41 -5.23
CA ALA A 84 -16.31 -7.73 -6.34
C ALA A 84 -15.36 -6.68 -6.97
N GLU A 85 -14.59 -5.97 -6.14
CA GLU A 85 -13.79 -4.82 -6.58
C GLU A 85 -12.27 -5.01 -6.45
N GLN A 86 -11.81 -6.05 -5.75
CA GLN A 86 -10.39 -6.25 -5.43
C GLN A 86 -9.91 -7.66 -5.75
N ILE A 87 -8.59 -7.81 -5.85
CA ILE A 87 -7.90 -9.10 -5.81
C ILE A 87 -6.85 -9.00 -4.71
N ILE A 88 -7.02 -9.78 -3.66
CA ILE A 88 -6.12 -9.79 -2.51
C ILE A 88 -5.08 -10.89 -2.72
N PHE A 89 -3.84 -10.46 -2.92
CA PHE A 89 -2.67 -11.33 -3.09
C PHE A 89 -1.96 -11.50 -1.75
N PHE A 90 -1.93 -12.74 -1.26
CA PHE A 90 -1.15 -13.17 -0.12
C PHE A 90 0.05 -13.95 -0.63
N TYR A 91 1.26 -13.46 -0.37
CA TYR A 91 2.47 -14.15 -0.82
C TYR A 91 3.67 -13.92 0.11
N ASN A 92 4.64 -14.82 0.06
CA ASN A 92 5.94 -14.66 0.65
C ASN A 92 6.90 -14.24 -0.48
N PRO A 93 7.46 -13.01 -0.43
CA PRO A 93 8.44 -12.56 -1.42
C PRO A 93 9.65 -13.48 -1.56
N GLU A 94 10.01 -14.22 -0.51
CA GLU A 94 11.21 -15.06 -0.52
C GLU A 94 11.15 -16.18 -1.57
N TYR A 95 9.97 -16.74 -1.86
CA TYR A 95 9.87 -17.93 -2.72
C TYR A 95 8.55 -18.11 -3.49
N HIS A 96 7.50 -17.31 -3.28
CA HIS A 96 6.27 -17.45 -4.07
C HIS A 96 6.41 -16.81 -5.45
N GLU A 97 6.12 -17.60 -6.47
CA GLU A 97 6.18 -17.26 -7.88
C GLU A 97 4.83 -17.57 -8.54
N ALA A 98 4.45 -16.82 -9.57
CA ALA A 98 3.17 -16.98 -10.23
C ALA A 98 3.15 -16.31 -11.61
N GLN A 99 2.38 -16.90 -12.52
CA GLN A 99 1.93 -16.27 -13.76
C GLN A 99 0.42 -16.51 -13.89
N THR A 100 -0.39 -15.45 -13.77
CA THR A 100 -1.85 -15.62 -13.76
C THR A 100 -2.59 -14.49 -14.43
N LEU A 101 -3.52 -14.85 -15.31
CA LEU A 101 -4.51 -13.94 -15.88
C LEU A 101 -5.78 -13.94 -15.01
N HIS A 102 -6.16 -12.76 -14.53
CA HIS A 102 -7.42 -12.48 -13.84
C HIS A 102 -8.35 -11.74 -14.80
N SER A 103 -9.21 -12.50 -15.48
CA SER A 103 -10.15 -11.98 -16.49
C SER A 103 -11.58 -12.39 -16.16
N GLN A 104 -12.53 -11.67 -16.76
CA GLN A 104 -13.93 -12.04 -16.83
C GLN A 104 -14.33 -12.09 -18.31
N ASP A 105 -15.13 -13.10 -18.68
CA ASP A 105 -15.66 -13.20 -20.05
C ASP A 105 -16.57 -12.00 -20.36
N ASP A 106 -16.50 -11.50 -21.59
CA ASP A 106 -17.28 -10.37 -22.11
C ASP A 106 -17.16 -9.04 -21.35
N TYR A 107 -16.13 -8.88 -20.51
CA TYR A 107 -15.90 -7.64 -19.77
C TYR A 107 -14.96 -6.69 -20.53
N ARG A 108 -15.41 -5.47 -20.81
CA ARG A 108 -14.54 -4.40 -21.33
C ARG A 108 -13.84 -3.70 -20.17
N ALA A 109 -12.56 -4.01 -19.95
CA ALA A 109 -11.76 -3.33 -18.95
C ALA A 109 -11.47 -1.90 -19.35
N ARG A 110 -11.39 -0.99 -18.37
CA ARG A 110 -10.87 0.36 -18.59
C ARG A 110 -9.35 0.33 -18.80
N LYS A 111 -8.67 -0.65 -18.21
CA LYS A 111 -7.23 -0.83 -18.31
C LYS A 111 -6.81 -2.29 -18.15
N ILE A 112 -5.75 -2.65 -18.85
CA ILE A 112 -4.99 -3.88 -18.60
C ILE A 112 -3.94 -3.54 -17.56
N ARG A 113 -3.98 -4.23 -16.42
CA ARG A 113 -3.03 -4.00 -15.33
C ARG A 113 -2.10 -5.18 -15.20
N ILE A 114 -0.81 -4.94 -15.40
CA ILE A 114 0.25 -5.89 -15.13
C ILE A 114 0.75 -5.62 -13.71
N VAL A 115 0.72 -6.64 -12.85
CA VAL A 115 1.11 -6.58 -11.45
C VAL A 115 2.36 -7.41 -11.26
N PHE A 116 3.47 -6.75 -10.92
CA PHE A 116 4.75 -7.36 -10.62
C PHE A 116 4.91 -7.45 -9.11
N LEU A 117 5.00 -8.66 -8.55
CA LEU A 117 5.30 -8.87 -7.14
C LEU A 117 6.81 -9.12 -7.00
N ALA A 118 7.49 -8.36 -6.13
CA ALA A 118 8.91 -8.54 -5.94
C ALA A 118 9.22 -9.89 -5.28
N THR A 119 10.17 -10.64 -5.81
CA THR A 119 10.63 -11.92 -5.26
C THR A 119 12.12 -11.88 -4.88
N GLY A 120 12.52 -12.77 -3.99
CA GLY A 120 13.88 -12.93 -3.48
C GLY A 120 14.13 -12.24 -2.14
N ASP A 121 15.41 -12.11 -1.80
CA ASP A 121 15.86 -11.58 -0.52
C ASP A 121 16.01 -10.05 -0.52
N GLU A 122 16.05 -9.49 0.70
CA GLU A 122 16.30 -8.07 0.95
C GLU A 122 15.46 -7.11 0.06
N ILE A 123 14.16 -7.39 -0.09
CA ILE A 123 13.23 -6.64 -0.96
C ILE A 123 13.44 -5.12 -0.93
N ARG A 124 13.63 -4.54 0.26
CA ARG A 124 13.86 -3.10 0.42
C ARG A 124 15.22 -2.60 -0.08
N SER A 125 16.28 -3.39 0.04
CA SER A 125 17.62 -3.08 -0.48
C SER A 125 17.63 -3.15 -2.01
N ASN A 126 16.90 -4.13 -2.57
CA ASN A 126 16.84 -4.44 -3.99
C ASN A 126 15.72 -3.69 -4.73
N SER A 127 14.95 -2.84 -4.03
CA SER A 127 13.74 -2.23 -4.60
C SER A 127 13.99 -1.37 -5.84
N ALA A 128 15.15 -0.71 -5.91
CA ALA A 128 15.53 0.10 -7.06
C ALA A 128 15.83 -0.78 -8.28
N SER A 129 16.57 -1.88 -8.09
CA SER A 129 16.87 -2.85 -9.14
C SER A 129 15.60 -3.52 -9.65
N PHE A 130 14.66 -3.90 -8.76
CA PHE A 130 13.36 -4.42 -9.17
C PHE A 130 12.56 -3.39 -9.97
N HIS A 131 12.58 -2.12 -9.57
CA HIS A 131 11.91 -1.06 -10.32
C HIS A 131 12.51 -0.85 -11.72
N THR A 132 13.84 -0.80 -11.84
CA THR A 132 14.54 -0.75 -13.13
C THR A 132 14.17 -1.94 -14.00
N LYS A 133 14.14 -3.16 -13.44
CA LYS A 133 13.71 -4.37 -14.15
C LYS A 133 12.30 -4.23 -14.72
N VAL A 134 11.37 -3.64 -13.96
CA VAL A 134 10.00 -3.37 -14.46
C VAL A 134 9.98 -2.27 -15.53
N GLN A 135 10.79 -1.23 -15.41
CA GLN A 135 10.93 -0.20 -16.45
C GLN A 135 11.45 -0.81 -17.76
N ASP A 136 12.50 -1.63 -17.69
CA ASP A 136 13.08 -2.31 -18.84
C ASP A 136 12.09 -3.30 -19.46
N PHE A 137 11.37 -4.06 -18.63
CA PHE A 137 10.29 -4.94 -19.08
C PHE A 137 9.23 -4.17 -19.87
N VAL A 138 8.74 -3.05 -19.32
CA VAL A 138 7.73 -2.21 -20.00
C VAL A 138 8.28 -1.64 -21.31
N ALA A 139 9.54 -1.17 -21.32
CA ALA A 139 10.18 -0.66 -22.52
C ALA A 139 10.34 -1.73 -23.62
N LYS A 140 10.54 -3.00 -23.25
CA LYS A 140 10.58 -4.13 -24.19
C LYS A 140 9.19 -4.61 -24.62
N LEU A 141 8.19 -4.50 -23.75
CA LEU A 141 6.82 -4.92 -24.03
C LEU A 141 6.14 -3.98 -25.03
N VAL A 142 6.24 -2.66 -24.83
CA VAL A 142 5.49 -1.68 -25.62
C VAL A 142 5.68 -1.84 -27.14
N PRO A 143 6.91 -2.02 -27.68
CA PRO A 143 7.10 -2.23 -29.11
C PRO A 143 6.52 -3.53 -29.67
N GLN A 144 6.17 -4.49 -28.81
CA GLN A 144 5.57 -5.78 -29.21
C GLN A 144 4.04 -5.70 -29.28
N LEU A 145 3.45 -4.66 -28.69
CA LEU A 145 2.00 -4.46 -28.71
C LEU A 145 1.54 -3.94 -30.08
N PRO A 146 0.31 -4.26 -30.51
CA PRO A 146 -0.20 -3.86 -31.82
C PRO A 146 -0.45 -2.34 -31.96
N GLU A 147 -0.40 -1.60 -30.86
CA GLU A 147 -0.59 -0.15 -30.79
C GLU A 147 0.69 0.54 -30.29
N THR A 148 1.15 1.56 -31.00
CA THR A 148 2.39 2.29 -30.68
C THR A 148 2.17 3.49 -29.75
N GLU A 149 0.96 4.06 -29.73
CA GLU A 149 0.60 5.22 -28.92
C GLU A 149 -0.07 4.83 -27.58
N LEU A 150 0.59 3.94 -26.85
CA LEU A 150 0.09 3.50 -25.54
C LEU A 150 0.68 4.33 -24.41
N THR A 151 -0.20 4.98 -23.63
CA THR A 151 0.20 5.61 -22.37
C THR A 151 0.21 4.57 -21.25
N ILE A 152 1.36 4.36 -20.61
CA ILE A 152 1.50 3.43 -19.48
C ILE A 152 1.68 4.21 -18.18
N LYS A 153 0.81 3.97 -17.21
CA LYS A 153 0.97 4.50 -15.85
C LYS A 153 1.66 3.46 -14.97
N ILE A 154 2.83 3.80 -14.45
CA ILE A 154 3.58 2.96 -13.51
C ILE A 154 3.27 3.43 -12.08
N ARG A 155 3.01 2.47 -11.18
CA ARG A 155 2.86 2.72 -9.74
C ARG A 155 3.70 1.74 -8.95
N ASP A 156 4.57 2.24 -8.09
CA ASP A 156 5.42 1.42 -7.22
C ASP A 156 4.92 1.56 -5.79
N HIS A 157 4.52 0.42 -5.21
CA HIS A 157 3.97 0.30 -3.88
C HIS A 157 4.94 -0.50 -3.00
N GLN A 158 5.46 0.15 -1.96
CA GLN A 158 6.33 -0.48 -0.98
C GLN A 158 5.74 -0.36 0.41
N HIS A 159 5.81 -1.43 1.19
CA HIS A 159 5.46 -1.36 2.60
C HIS A 159 6.31 -2.24 3.50
N LEU A 160 6.45 -1.79 4.74
CA LEU A 160 7.01 -2.54 5.86
C LEU A 160 5.90 -2.80 6.86
N SER A 161 5.65 -4.05 7.19
CA SER A 161 4.58 -4.48 8.10
C SER A 161 5.15 -5.16 9.34
N TYR A 162 4.72 -4.74 10.53
CA TYR A 162 5.15 -5.34 11.78
C TYR A 162 4.08 -5.18 12.87
N ASP A 163 4.15 -6.03 13.89
CA ASP A 163 3.32 -5.89 15.09
C ASP A 163 3.97 -4.90 16.06
N LEU A 164 3.25 -3.86 16.47
CA LEU A 164 3.72 -2.89 17.46
C LEU A 164 4.12 -3.58 18.79
N PHE A 165 3.48 -4.71 19.10
CA PHE A 165 3.70 -5.43 20.35
C PHE A 165 4.66 -6.61 20.25
N ALA A 166 5.39 -6.77 19.14
CA ALA A 166 6.30 -7.90 18.92
C ALA A 166 7.25 -8.16 20.12
N LYS A 167 7.81 -7.09 20.72
CA LYS A 167 8.67 -7.18 21.91
C LYS A 167 7.96 -7.77 23.14
N ALA A 168 6.70 -7.39 23.38
CA ALA A 168 5.91 -7.93 24.49
C ALA A 168 5.56 -9.41 24.27
N LYS A 169 5.52 -9.85 23.00
CA LYS A 169 5.27 -11.23 22.59
C LYS A 169 6.54 -12.09 22.49
N GLY A 170 7.67 -11.58 22.98
CA GLY A 170 8.94 -12.32 23.04
C GLY A 170 9.91 -12.04 21.90
N ASN A 171 9.50 -11.36 20.82
CA ASN A 171 10.42 -10.94 19.76
C ASN A 171 11.17 -9.66 20.14
N LYS A 172 12.30 -9.83 20.82
CA LYS A 172 13.10 -8.72 21.36
C LYS A 172 14.10 -8.13 20.36
N GLU A 173 14.35 -8.80 19.24
CA GLU A 173 15.32 -8.35 18.24
C GLU A 173 14.76 -7.19 17.41
N THR A 174 15.56 -6.13 17.24
CA THR A 174 15.17 -4.97 16.44
C THR A 174 16.28 -4.57 15.50
N TYR A 175 15.91 -3.92 14.39
CA TYR A 175 16.85 -3.34 13.44
C TYR A 175 16.57 -1.86 13.23
N GLY A 176 17.62 -1.05 13.16
CA GLY A 176 17.54 0.40 13.00
C GLY A 176 17.45 0.83 11.55
N TYR A 177 16.23 1.06 11.04
CA TYR A 177 15.99 1.47 9.65
C TYR A 177 16.20 2.97 9.42
N LYS A 178 16.89 3.31 8.33
CA LYS A 178 16.91 4.65 7.73
C LYS A 178 15.84 4.73 6.64
N LEU A 179 14.63 5.13 7.01
CA LEU A 179 13.46 5.15 6.13
C LEU A 179 13.50 6.32 5.14
N ARG A 180 14.40 6.26 4.15
CA ARG A 180 14.52 7.29 3.11
C ARG A 180 13.35 7.22 2.11
N ALA A 181 12.97 8.36 1.54
CA ALA A 181 12.02 8.46 0.44
C ALA A 181 12.49 7.66 -0.80
N ILE A 182 11.54 7.11 -1.56
CA ILE A 182 11.81 6.31 -2.76
C ILE A 182 12.72 7.08 -3.73
N GLY A 183 12.36 8.31 -4.10
CA GLY A 183 13.16 9.12 -5.03
C GLY A 183 14.63 9.27 -4.63
N ARG A 184 14.91 9.51 -3.34
CA ARG A 184 16.31 9.58 -2.85
C ARG A 184 17.00 8.21 -2.87
N ARG A 185 16.30 7.13 -2.54
CA ARG A 185 16.86 5.76 -2.59
C ARG A 185 17.22 5.34 -4.00
N TYR A 186 16.33 5.64 -4.95
CA TYR A 186 16.47 5.22 -6.35
C TYR A 186 17.55 6.04 -7.05
N LYS A 187 17.60 7.36 -6.81
CA LYS A 187 18.70 8.21 -7.27
C LYS A 187 20.08 7.71 -6.80
N ALA A 188 20.20 7.28 -5.55
CA ALA A 188 21.45 6.72 -5.02
C ALA A 188 21.84 5.36 -5.61
N ARG A 189 20.95 4.72 -6.38
CA ARG A 189 21.14 3.43 -7.06
C ARG A 189 21.05 3.55 -8.58
N ASN A 190 21.12 4.78 -9.12
CA ASN A 190 21.00 5.09 -10.54
C ASN A 190 19.71 4.55 -11.19
N CYS A 191 18.63 4.43 -10.42
CA CYS A 191 17.31 4.11 -10.95
C CYS A 191 16.60 5.43 -11.30
N PRO A 192 16.38 5.73 -12.60
CA PRO A 192 15.72 6.96 -13.02
C PRO A 192 14.24 6.93 -12.65
N ILE A 193 13.72 8.07 -12.20
CA ILE A 193 12.28 8.32 -12.02
C ILE A 193 12.02 9.69 -12.66
N PRO A 194 10.93 9.88 -13.40
CA PRO A 194 10.55 11.20 -13.93
C PRO A 194 10.47 12.27 -12.84
N GLU A 195 10.80 13.52 -13.17
CA GLU A 195 10.73 14.62 -12.20
C GLU A 195 9.30 14.86 -11.70
N ASP A 196 8.31 14.80 -12.60
CA ASP A 196 6.88 14.96 -12.28
C ASP A 196 6.21 13.64 -11.85
N HIS A 197 6.81 12.94 -10.88
CA HIS A 197 6.17 11.79 -10.26
C HIS A 197 5.34 12.18 -9.03
N GLY A 198 4.16 11.58 -8.90
CA GLY A 198 3.40 11.61 -7.66
C GLY A 198 4.11 10.78 -6.59
N SER A 199 4.12 11.26 -5.34
CA SER A 199 4.65 10.52 -4.20
C SER A 199 3.75 10.73 -2.98
N ILE A 200 3.54 9.66 -2.21
CA ILE A 200 2.87 9.72 -0.91
C ILE A 200 3.49 8.70 0.04
N CYS A 201 3.53 9.07 1.32
CA CYS A 201 4.07 8.24 2.39
C CYS A 201 3.12 8.30 3.56
N TYR A 202 2.74 7.16 4.12
CA TYR A 202 1.74 7.09 5.16
C TYR A 202 1.90 5.81 5.99
N VAL A 203 1.31 5.82 7.18
CA VAL A 203 1.20 4.65 8.04
C VAL A 203 -0.25 4.22 8.05
N THR A 204 -0.50 2.92 7.94
CA THR A 204 -1.78 2.33 8.32
C THR A 204 -1.61 1.46 9.54
N VAL A 205 -2.57 1.52 10.45
CA VAL A 205 -2.61 0.72 11.65
C VAL A 205 -3.94 -0.03 11.67
N LYS A 206 -3.88 -1.34 11.85
CA LYS A 206 -5.05 -2.21 11.82
C LYS A 206 -5.27 -2.79 13.21
N LEU A 207 -6.40 -2.43 13.82
CA LEU A 207 -6.83 -2.84 15.15
C LEU A 207 -8.02 -3.79 15.04
N PRO A 208 -7.85 -5.10 15.26
CA PRO A 208 -8.97 -6.01 15.47
C PRO A 208 -9.74 -5.64 16.74
N LEU A 209 -11.06 -5.59 16.67
CA LEU A 209 -11.92 -5.29 17.82
C LEU A 209 -12.10 -6.53 18.68
N SER A 210 -11.17 -6.73 19.61
CA SER A 210 -11.13 -7.87 20.53
C SER A 210 -12.38 -7.91 21.43
N ARG A 211 -12.71 -9.10 21.94
CA ARG A 211 -13.80 -9.25 22.92
C ARG A 211 -13.54 -8.39 24.15
N THR A 212 -12.30 -8.41 24.66
CA THR A 212 -11.88 -7.65 25.83
C THR A 212 -12.06 -6.14 25.65
N LEU A 213 -11.61 -5.59 24.51
CA LEU A 213 -11.76 -4.17 24.22
C LEU A 213 -13.24 -3.75 24.17
N LYS A 214 -14.08 -4.57 23.53
CA LYS A 214 -15.53 -4.33 23.46
C LYS A 214 -16.16 -4.35 24.85
N GLN A 215 -15.89 -5.38 25.66
CA GLN A 215 -16.44 -5.51 27.02
C GLN A 215 -15.97 -4.40 27.98
N ALA A 216 -14.79 -3.82 27.74
CA ALA A 216 -14.27 -2.72 28.56
C ALA A 216 -14.93 -1.36 28.27
N ILE A 217 -15.69 -1.23 27.18
CA ILE A 217 -16.25 0.05 26.71
C ILE A 217 -17.76 0.00 26.58
N LEU A 218 -18.28 -1.13 26.09
CA LEU A 218 -19.67 -1.29 25.74
C LEU A 218 -20.43 -2.06 26.84
N PRO A 219 -21.68 -1.65 27.15
CA PRO A 219 -22.59 -2.48 27.93
C PRO A 219 -22.85 -3.83 27.26
N GLU A 220 -23.22 -4.83 28.05
CA GLU A 220 -23.68 -6.11 27.51
C GLU A 220 -24.91 -5.92 26.60
N HIS A 221 -24.95 -6.67 25.49
CA HIS A 221 -26.06 -6.67 24.53
C HIS A 221 -26.40 -5.31 23.87
N THR A 222 -25.51 -4.31 23.91
CA THR A 222 -25.74 -3.05 23.19
C THR A 222 -25.82 -3.26 21.68
N THR A 223 -26.71 -2.50 21.04
CA THR A 223 -26.80 -2.34 19.58
C THR A 223 -26.25 -0.99 19.12
N ASP A 224 -25.87 -0.11 20.06
CA ASP A 224 -25.18 1.14 19.79
C ASP A 224 -23.69 1.01 20.14
N PHE A 225 -22.87 1.09 19.10
CA PHE A 225 -21.42 1.02 19.14
C PHE A 225 -20.76 2.41 19.09
N THR A 226 -21.54 3.49 19.10
CA THR A 226 -21.05 4.88 19.15
C THR A 226 -20.05 5.09 20.29
N PRO A 227 -20.27 4.60 21.54
CA PRO A 227 -19.31 4.79 22.62
C PRO A 227 -17.94 4.15 22.34
N LEU A 228 -17.91 3.02 21.63
CA LEU A 228 -16.68 2.36 21.21
C LEU A 228 -15.93 3.23 20.21
N TYR A 229 -16.59 3.64 19.13
CA TYR A 229 -15.93 4.41 18.07
C TYR A 229 -15.49 5.78 18.55
N GLN A 230 -16.32 6.48 19.33
CA GLN A 230 -15.94 7.78 19.90
C GLN A 230 -14.72 7.66 20.81
N LYS A 231 -14.68 6.66 21.70
CA LYS A 231 -13.52 6.45 22.59
C LYS A 231 -12.23 6.13 21.83
N LEU A 232 -12.32 5.36 20.75
CA LEU A 232 -11.18 5.06 19.88
C LEU A 232 -10.71 6.31 19.12
N GLU A 233 -11.65 7.08 18.58
CA GLU A 233 -11.40 8.33 17.87
C GLU A 233 -10.72 9.35 18.78
N ASP A 234 -11.30 9.63 19.95
CA ASP A 234 -10.78 10.61 20.91
C ASP A 234 -9.36 10.25 21.34
N ALA A 235 -9.14 8.99 21.72
CA ALA A 235 -7.82 8.50 22.14
C ALA A 235 -6.79 8.63 21.00
N PHE A 236 -7.19 8.34 19.75
CA PHE A 236 -6.31 8.43 18.60
C PHE A 236 -5.98 9.88 18.25
N VAL A 237 -6.98 10.76 18.19
CA VAL A 237 -6.82 12.19 17.91
C VAL A 237 -5.94 12.85 18.97
N GLN A 238 -6.19 12.55 20.26
CA GLN A 238 -5.38 13.07 21.36
C GLN A 238 -3.92 12.62 21.24
N ALA A 239 -3.69 11.33 21.00
CA ALA A 239 -2.34 10.78 20.87
C ALA A 239 -1.58 11.33 19.65
N ALA A 240 -2.26 11.49 18.52
CA ALA A 240 -1.71 12.09 17.31
C ALA A 240 -1.37 13.57 17.50
N SER A 241 -2.27 14.33 18.12
CA SER A 241 -2.09 15.76 18.43
C SER A 241 -0.88 15.98 19.36
N ALA A 242 -0.72 15.14 20.39
CA ALA A 242 0.43 15.18 21.30
C ALA A 242 1.80 14.98 20.60
N LYS A 243 1.80 14.44 19.36
CA LYS A 243 2.99 14.23 18.53
C LYS A 243 3.00 15.09 17.27
N GLN A 244 2.10 16.06 17.16
CA GLN A 244 1.96 16.98 16.03
C GLN A 244 1.70 16.26 14.70
N LEU A 245 1.04 15.11 14.74
CA LEU A 245 0.64 14.35 13.56
C LEU A 245 -0.67 14.92 13.04
N LYS A 246 -0.58 15.70 11.96
CA LYS A 246 -1.69 16.56 11.49
C LYS A 246 -2.59 15.96 10.43
N ARG A 247 -2.16 14.93 9.69
CA ARG A 247 -2.99 14.24 8.68
C ARG A 247 -3.33 12.86 9.19
N ILE A 248 -4.51 12.72 9.74
CA ILE A 248 -4.93 11.45 10.34
C ILE A 248 -6.34 11.07 9.88
N ALA A 249 -6.59 9.78 9.79
CA ALA A 249 -7.94 9.27 9.57
C ALA A 249 -8.23 8.04 10.43
N MET A 250 -9.50 7.88 10.79
CA MET A 250 -10.06 6.67 11.36
C MET A 250 -11.16 6.13 10.43
N VAL A 251 -11.09 4.84 10.11
CA VAL A 251 -12.07 4.13 9.29
C VAL A 251 -12.54 2.90 10.05
N ALA A 252 -13.80 2.93 10.47
CA ALA A 252 -14.52 1.86 11.16
C ALA A 252 -15.91 1.64 10.55
N ASN A 253 -16.00 1.62 9.22
CA ASN A 253 -17.21 1.33 8.44
C ASN A 253 -17.11 0.01 7.63
N GLY A 254 -16.09 -0.82 7.89
CA GLY A 254 -15.87 -2.10 7.20
C GLY A 254 -15.11 -2.00 5.88
N LEU A 255 -14.94 -0.79 5.33
CA LEU A 255 -14.28 -0.57 4.06
C LEU A 255 -12.75 -0.55 4.17
N THR A 256 -12.07 -0.92 3.09
CA THR A 256 -10.60 -0.85 3.01
C THR A 256 -10.15 0.58 2.76
N PRO A 257 -9.31 1.19 3.63
CA PRO A 257 -8.80 2.53 3.39
C PRO A 257 -7.81 2.54 2.23
N LEU A 258 -8.03 3.41 1.24
CA LEU A 258 -7.12 3.62 0.12
C LEU A 258 -6.65 5.07 0.10
N VAL A 259 -5.38 5.26 0.46
CA VAL A 259 -4.78 6.59 0.58
C VAL A 259 -4.29 7.07 -0.79
N ARG A 260 -4.67 8.30 -1.15
CA ARG A 260 -4.26 8.97 -2.37
C ARG A 260 -3.78 10.40 -2.11
N ASN A 261 -2.94 10.87 -3.01
CA ASN A 261 -2.57 12.28 -3.05
C ASN A 261 -3.69 13.03 -3.77
N SER A 262 -4.46 13.84 -3.03
CA SER A 262 -5.66 14.51 -3.55
C SER A 262 -5.40 15.49 -4.68
N LYS A 263 -4.13 15.89 -4.91
CA LYS A 263 -3.73 16.71 -6.05
C LYS A 263 -3.77 15.95 -7.38
N TYR A 264 -3.52 14.64 -7.38
CA TYR A 264 -3.25 13.86 -8.59
C TYR A 264 -4.32 12.79 -8.90
N ASP A 265 -5.12 12.39 -7.91
CA ASP A 265 -6.09 11.31 -8.06
C ASP A 265 -7.48 11.77 -7.56
N GLN A 266 -8.54 11.37 -8.28
CA GLN A 266 -9.93 11.61 -7.87
C GLN A 266 -10.29 10.80 -6.61
N VAL A 267 -11.23 11.34 -5.81
CA VAL A 267 -11.60 10.85 -4.48
C VAL A 267 -13.05 10.41 -4.47
N GLU A 268 -13.37 9.30 -5.13
CA GLU A 268 -14.67 8.63 -5.00
C GLU A 268 -14.46 7.24 -4.41
N GLY A 269 -15.09 6.98 -3.26
CA GLY A 269 -15.13 5.67 -2.63
C GLY A 269 -15.97 4.67 -3.43
N THR A 270 -15.92 3.42 -3.01
CA THR A 270 -16.69 2.31 -3.59
C THR A 270 -17.27 1.43 -2.47
N ASP A 271 -17.98 0.36 -2.82
CA ASP A 271 -18.64 -0.51 -1.83
C ASP A 271 -17.64 -1.33 -1.00
N GLU A 272 -16.38 -1.46 -1.44
CA GLU A 272 -15.33 -2.14 -0.68
C GLU A 272 -14.18 -1.20 -0.23
N VAL A 273 -14.13 0.04 -0.72
CA VAL A 273 -13.00 0.95 -0.53
C VAL A 273 -13.42 2.32 0.01
N GLN A 274 -12.82 2.71 1.14
CA GLN A 274 -12.87 4.07 1.64
C GLN A 274 -11.70 4.87 1.09
N MET A 275 -11.95 5.74 0.13
CA MET A 275 -10.93 6.65 -0.38
C MET A 275 -10.58 7.72 0.65
N LEU A 276 -9.28 7.91 0.88
CA LEU A 276 -8.74 8.93 1.79
C LEU A 276 -7.81 9.85 1.00
N GLY A 277 -8.30 11.04 0.66
CA GLY A 277 -7.54 12.08 -0.01
C GLY A 277 -6.80 12.95 1.00
N PHE A 278 -5.47 13.03 0.88
CA PHE A 278 -4.66 13.95 1.67
C PHE A 278 -3.75 14.76 0.76
N ASP A 279 -3.54 16.03 1.11
CA ASP A 279 -2.50 16.86 0.49
C ASP A 279 -1.29 16.97 1.43
N PRO A 280 -0.15 16.34 1.08
CA PRO A 280 1.07 16.43 1.89
C PRO A 280 1.63 17.86 2.05
N ASN A 281 1.19 18.82 1.23
CA ASN A 281 1.66 20.21 1.24
C ASN A 281 0.90 21.12 2.20
N LEU A 282 -0.35 20.83 2.54
CA LEU A 282 -1.20 21.69 3.38
C LEU A 282 -0.82 21.59 4.86
N GLU A 283 -0.35 22.66 5.50
CA GLU A 283 0.13 22.59 6.90
C GLU A 283 -0.95 22.51 7.98
N GLU A 284 -2.21 22.69 7.58
CA GLU A 284 -3.38 22.61 8.44
C GLU A 284 -3.64 21.17 8.93
N GLN A 285 -4.45 21.07 9.99
CA GLN A 285 -4.90 19.77 10.49
C GLN A 285 -5.94 19.21 9.54
N GLN A 286 -5.72 17.98 9.09
CA GLN A 286 -6.62 17.20 8.26
C GLN A 286 -7.02 15.97 9.07
N PHE A 287 -8.27 15.96 9.52
CA PHE A 287 -8.85 14.84 10.21
C PHE A 287 -10.05 14.33 9.42
N VAL A 288 -10.07 13.02 9.18
CA VAL A 288 -11.16 12.33 8.49
C VAL A 288 -11.60 11.15 9.35
N SER A 289 -12.90 11.05 9.62
CA SER A 289 -13.45 9.91 10.35
C SER A 289 -14.66 9.32 9.64
N HIS A 290 -14.70 8.00 9.54
CA HIS A 290 -15.79 7.26 8.93
C HIS A 290 -16.15 6.06 9.80
N TRP A 291 -17.27 6.14 10.50
CA TRP A 291 -17.83 5.05 11.28
C TRP A 291 -19.34 5.22 11.41
N ASP A 292 -20.05 4.12 11.68
CA ASP A 292 -21.49 4.11 11.94
C ASP A 292 -21.75 3.31 13.22
N GLY A 293 -22.25 3.99 14.26
CA GLY A 293 -22.55 3.40 15.56
C GLY A 293 -23.57 2.27 15.52
N LYS A 294 -24.33 2.11 14.43
CA LYS A 294 -25.29 1.01 14.26
C LYS A 294 -24.66 -0.29 13.80
N HIS A 295 -23.43 -0.24 13.28
CA HIS A 295 -22.75 -1.40 12.69
C HIS A 295 -21.43 -1.67 13.41
N LEU A 296 -21.31 -2.87 13.99
CA LEU A 296 -20.06 -3.33 14.58
C LEU A 296 -19.14 -3.90 13.49
N VAL A 297 -17.96 -3.32 13.34
CA VAL A 297 -16.93 -3.85 12.44
C VAL A 297 -16.04 -4.86 13.16
N GLU A 298 -15.35 -5.70 12.41
CA GLU A 298 -14.33 -6.58 12.98
C GLU A 298 -13.02 -5.85 13.27
N MET A 299 -12.75 -4.77 12.53
CA MET A 299 -11.46 -4.09 12.55
C MET A 299 -11.59 -2.60 12.28
N VAL A 300 -10.88 -1.81 13.07
CA VAL A 300 -10.71 -0.37 12.85
C VAL A 300 -9.37 -0.12 12.18
N SER A 301 -9.36 0.79 11.22
CA SER A 301 -8.16 1.21 10.50
C SER A 301 -7.83 2.66 10.82
N PHE A 302 -6.61 2.91 11.26
CA PHE A 302 -6.09 4.26 11.44
C PHE A 302 -5.08 4.56 10.34
N THR A 303 -5.09 5.78 9.83
CA THR A 303 -4.14 6.26 8.82
C THR A 303 -3.45 7.51 9.34
N ILE A 304 -2.14 7.61 9.13
CA ILE A 304 -1.35 8.81 9.45
C ILE A 304 -0.49 9.14 8.22
N VAL A 305 -0.71 10.28 7.58
CA VAL A 305 0.00 10.67 6.34
C VAL A 305 1.15 11.61 6.66
N ALA A 306 2.32 11.32 6.08
CA ALA A 306 3.48 12.18 6.20
C ALA A 306 3.32 13.42 5.29
N GLY A 307 3.54 14.60 5.86
CA GLY A 307 3.64 15.85 5.10
C GLY A 307 5.03 16.04 4.48
N LYS A 308 5.20 17.08 3.67
CA LYS A 308 6.48 17.40 3.02
C LYS A 308 7.62 17.62 4.02
N LYS A 309 7.32 18.23 5.19
CA LYS A 309 8.29 18.50 6.27
C LYS A 309 8.72 17.24 7.03
N ASP A 310 7.96 16.16 6.94
CA ASP A 310 8.29 14.87 7.57
C ASP A 310 9.40 14.12 6.83
N CYS A 311 9.70 14.55 5.59
CA CYS A 311 10.81 14.09 4.78
C CYS A 311 11.91 15.16 4.69
N LYS A 312 12.58 15.49 5.82
CA LYS A 312 13.78 16.35 5.86
C LYS A 312 15.04 15.54 6.12
N ASP A 313 16.19 16.00 5.60
CA ASP A 313 17.63 15.68 5.81
C ASP A 313 18.07 14.24 6.14
N ALA A 314 17.28 13.45 6.85
CA ALA A 314 17.49 12.05 7.21
C ALA A 314 16.39 11.07 6.73
N GLY A 315 15.28 11.55 6.16
CA GLY A 315 14.15 10.72 5.72
C GLY A 315 13.02 10.64 6.76
N PHE A 316 12.21 9.58 6.74
CA PHE A 316 11.00 9.42 7.55
C PHE A 316 11.25 8.89 8.97
N GLY A 317 12.51 8.87 9.44
CA GLY A 317 12.84 8.29 10.73
C GLY A 317 12.17 9.02 11.90
N ARG A 318 12.24 10.36 11.91
CA ARG A 318 11.59 11.20 12.92
C ARG A 318 10.07 11.01 12.91
N PHE A 319 9.47 11.05 11.73
CA PHE A 319 8.04 10.85 11.54
C PHE A 319 7.57 9.52 12.11
N MET A 320 8.24 8.42 11.77
CA MET A 320 7.87 7.09 12.28
C MET A 320 8.08 6.96 13.79
N ASN A 321 9.11 7.58 14.37
CA ASN A 321 9.27 7.63 15.82
C ASN A 321 8.12 8.39 16.49
N GLN A 322 7.65 9.50 15.90
CA GLN A 322 6.46 10.23 16.38
C GLN A 322 5.20 9.38 16.26
N VAL A 323 5.04 8.62 15.17
CA VAL A 323 3.93 7.68 15.00
C VAL A 323 3.96 6.60 16.07
N GLU A 324 5.08 5.91 16.30
CA GLU A 324 5.15 4.88 17.32
C GLU A 324 4.88 5.40 18.73
N ASP A 325 5.38 6.60 19.04
CA ASP A 325 5.10 7.25 20.32
C ASP A 325 3.61 7.57 20.48
N ALA A 326 2.96 8.07 19.42
CA ALA A 326 1.51 8.29 19.42
C ALA A 326 0.76 6.98 19.64
N LEU A 327 1.13 5.91 18.93
CA LEU A 327 0.49 4.60 19.10
C LEU A 327 0.71 4.00 20.51
N LYS A 328 1.88 4.23 21.12
CA LYS A 328 2.12 3.86 22.54
C LYS A 328 1.21 4.64 23.49
N GLY A 329 1.00 5.93 23.25
CA GLY A 329 0.03 6.75 24.00
C GLY A 329 -1.40 6.23 23.84
N PHE A 330 -1.82 6.03 22.59
CA PHE A 330 -3.13 5.49 22.22
C PHE A 330 -3.43 4.15 22.89
N THR A 331 -2.53 3.18 22.76
CA THR A 331 -2.69 1.83 23.34
C THR A 331 -2.65 1.83 24.87
N SER A 332 -1.97 2.80 25.49
CA SER A 332 -1.95 2.94 26.95
C SER A 332 -3.24 3.55 27.48
N ALA A 333 -3.81 4.54 26.79
CA ALA A 333 -5.10 5.14 27.12
C ALA A 333 -6.25 4.13 27.07
N LEU A 334 -6.13 3.10 26.22
CA LEU A 334 -7.10 2.03 26.08
C LEU A 334 -6.76 0.76 26.88
N ALA A 335 -5.67 0.78 27.66
CA ALA A 335 -5.23 -0.34 28.51
C ALA A 335 -5.06 -1.69 27.76
N PHE A 336 -4.47 -1.68 26.58
CA PHE A 336 -4.30 -2.89 25.76
C PHE A 336 -3.40 -3.94 26.41
N ASP A 337 -3.79 -5.21 26.29
CA ASP A 337 -2.95 -6.36 26.63
C ASP A 337 -1.98 -6.65 25.48
N LYS A 338 -0.79 -6.08 25.57
CA LYS A 338 0.27 -6.17 24.56
C LYS A 338 0.73 -7.62 24.30
N THR A 339 0.44 -8.57 25.18
CA THR A 339 0.84 -9.97 25.01
C THR A 339 -0.18 -10.78 24.19
N ARG A 340 -1.46 -10.38 24.21
CA ARG A 340 -2.55 -11.11 23.56
C ARG A 340 -3.19 -10.37 22.39
N GLU A 341 -3.15 -9.05 22.39
CA GLU A 341 -3.72 -8.22 21.33
C GLU A 341 -2.68 -7.96 20.23
N SER A 342 -3.14 -7.67 19.01
CA SER A 342 -2.29 -7.35 17.87
C SER A 342 -2.59 -5.96 17.35
N LEU A 343 -1.55 -5.19 17.06
CA LEU A 343 -1.70 -3.90 16.39
C LEU A 343 -0.70 -3.84 15.24
N ILE A 344 -1.18 -4.16 14.04
CA ILE A 344 -0.33 -4.26 12.86
C ILE A 344 -0.11 -2.86 12.29
N VAL A 345 1.14 -2.41 12.33
CA VAL A 345 1.61 -1.15 11.77
C VAL A 345 2.20 -1.43 10.39
N ARG A 346 1.79 -0.65 9.39
CA ARG A 346 2.35 -0.72 8.05
C ARG A 346 2.79 0.65 7.59
N PHE A 347 4.08 0.80 7.30
CA PHE A 347 4.65 2.00 6.70
C PHE A 347 4.67 1.86 5.18
N HIS A 348 3.88 2.68 4.49
CA HIS A 348 3.70 2.67 3.05
C HIS A 348 4.50 3.81 2.40
N GLN A 349 5.15 3.50 1.30
CA GLN A 349 5.72 4.47 0.37
C GLN A 349 5.20 4.14 -1.02
N HIS A 350 4.69 5.14 -1.71
CA HIS A 350 4.14 4.98 -3.05
C HIS A 350 4.65 6.08 -3.96
N ILE A 351 5.05 5.70 -5.17
CA ILE A 351 5.28 6.64 -6.28
C ILE A 351 4.44 6.24 -7.49
N SER A 352 4.07 7.22 -8.31
CA SER A 352 3.37 6.97 -9.57
C SER A 352 3.73 7.99 -10.63
N TYR A 353 3.87 7.56 -11.87
CA TYR A 353 4.20 8.43 -13.01
C TYR A 353 3.73 7.79 -14.33
N HIS A 354 3.74 8.58 -15.40
CA HIS A 354 3.52 8.08 -16.75
C HIS A 354 4.85 7.76 -17.42
N SER A 355 5.00 6.53 -17.90
CA SER A 355 6.10 6.16 -18.79
C SER A 355 5.84 6.79 -20.15
N HIS A 356 6.72 7.68 -20.58
CA HIS A 356 6.67 8.24 -21.93
C HIS A 356 7.50 7.33 -22.83
N ASN A 357 6.98 6.99 -24.01
CA ASN A 357 7.82 6.42 -25.06
C ASN A 357 8.84 7.50 -25.46
N ASN A 358 10.10 7.31 -25.07
CA ASN A 358 11.19 8.06 -25.69
C ASN A 358 11.32 7.55 -27.13
N THR A 359 10.54 8.12 -28.05
CA THR A 359 10.93 8.13 -29.46
C THR A 359 12.05 9.15 -29.62
N ASN A 360 13.27 8.75 -29.23
CA ASN A 360 14.49 9.35 -29.75
C ASN A 360 15.08 8.34 -30.73
N ASN A 361 14.76 8.53 -32.01
CA ASN A 361 15.64 8.24 -33.13
C ASN A 361 15.50 9.37 -34.14
#